data_AF-A0A9Q0KPL3-F1
#
_entry.id   AF-A0A9Q0KPL3-F1
#
_cell.length_a   1.000
_cell.length_b   1.000
_cell.length_c   1.000
_cell.angle_alpha   90.00
_cell.angle_beta   90.00
_cell.angle_gamma   90.00
#
_symmetry.space_group_name_H-M   'P 1'
#
loop_
_entity.id
_entity.type
_entity.pdbx_description
1 polymer ?
#
loop_
_entity_poly.entity_id
_entity_poly.type
_entity_poly.pdbx_seq_one_letter_code
_entity_poly.pdbx_strand_id
1 'polypeptide(L)'
;MILMEKLLVLMVLVGLRICMLGMEASQKAPLRIHTLFSVECQDYFDWQTVGLVHSFKKAHQPGPITRLLSCTDKEKKRYRGMNLAPTFEVPSMSRHPKTGDWYPAINKPAGIVHWLKHSKDAEIVDWVVILDADMIIRGPIVPWELDAEKGRPLLHTMAARSCSNPNPKI
;
A
#
# COMPACT_ATOMS: atom_id res chain seq x y z
N MET A 1 62.74 -17.68 12.04
CA MET A 1 62.10 -16.43 12.51
C MET A 1 61.36 -15.71 11.39
N ILE A 2 62.00 -15.43 10.25
CA ILE A 2 61.38 -14.73 9.10
C ILE A 2 60.13 -15.44 8.52
N LEU A 3 60.11 -16.77 8.51
CA LEU A 3 58.97 -17.56 8.00
C LEU A 3 57.73 -17.46 8.89
N MET A 4 57.93 -17.42 10.22
CA MET A 4 56.87 -17.26 11.22
C MET A 4 56.22 -15.87 11.11
N GLU A 5 57.04 -14.82 10.94
CA GLU A 5 56.55 -13.45 10.76
C GLU A 5 55.72 -13.30 9.49
N LYS A 6 56.19 -13.87 8.37
CA LYS A 6 55.45 -13.84 7.10
C LYS A 6 54.13 -14.61 7.18
N LEU A 7 54.11 -15.74 7.89
CA LEU A 7 52.89 -16.53 8.09
C LEU A 7 51.88 -15.79 8.97
N LEU A 8 52.36 -15.12 10.02
CA LEU A 8 51.51 -14.32 10.91
C LEU A 8 50.89 -13.13 10.16
N VAL A 9 51.69 -12.42 9.34
CA VAL A 9 51.20 -11.31 8.51
C VAL A 9 50.17 -11.80 7.49
N LEU A 10 50.40 -12.95 6.84
CA LEU A 10 49.45 -13.52 5.88
C LEU A 10 48.12 -13.88 6.55
N MET A 11 48.16 -14.46 7.75
CA MET A 11 46.96 -14.81 8.52
C MET A 11 46.16 -13.57 8.95
N VAL A 12 46.85 -12.49 9.33
CA VAL A 12 46.19 -11.20 9.67
C VAL A 12 45.55 -10.57 8.43
N LEU A 13 46.22 -10.61 7.27
CA LEU A 13 45.68 -10.07 6.01
C LEU A 13 44.50 -10.87 5.49
N VAL A 14 44.54 -12.20 5.61
CA VAL A 14 43.41 -13.08 5.25
C VAL A 14 42.24 -12.88 6.22
N GLY A 15 42.52 -12.78 7.53
CA GLY A 15 41.53 -12.48 8.55
C GLY A 15 40.83 -11.13 8.34
N LEU A 16 41.58 -10.07 7.98
CA LEU A 16 41.02 -8.77 7.63
C LEU A 16 40.15 -8.85 6.38
N ARG A 17 40.57 -9.59 5.34
CA ARG A 17 39.76 -9.75 4.12
C ARG A 17 38.46 -10.50 4.37
N ILE A 18 38.48 -11.55 5.18
CA ILE A 18 37.27 -12.31 5.54
C ILE A 18 36.32 -11.44 6.38
N CYS A 19 36.86 -10.62 7.29
CA CYS A 19 36.06 -9.69 8.10
C CYS A 19 35.35 -8.63 7.23
N MET A 20 36.02 -8.14 6.18
CA MET A 20 35.45 -7.15 5.25
C MET A 20 34.45 -7.77 4.24
N LEU A 21 34.54 -9.07 3.94
CA LEU A 21 33.54 -9.79 3.13
C LEU A 21 32.27 -10.16 3.93
N GLY A 22 32.34 -10.19 5.26
CA GLY A 22 31.22 -10.59 6.13
C GLY A 22 30.23 -9.47 6.48
N MET A 23 30.43 -8.25 5.97
CA MET A 23 29.53 -7.12 6.20
C MET A 23 28.65 -6.83 4.98
N GLU A 24 27.99 -7.86 4.43
CA GLU A 24 26.68 -7.61 3.82
C GLU A 24 25.71 -7.36 4.98
N ALA A 25 25.70 -6.11 5.46
CA ALA A 25 24.56 -5.61 6.19
C ALA A 25 23.34 -5.92 5.31
N SER A 26 22.49 -6.84 5.76
CA SER A 26 21.18 -7.06 5.17
C SER A 26 20.45 -5.72 5.27
N GLN A 27 20.62 -4.88 4.25
CA GLN A 27 19.78 -3.72 4.05
C GLN A 27 18.40 -4.30 3.82
N LYS A 28 17.63 -4.42 4.90
CA LYS A 28 16.21 -4.71 4.86
C LYS A 28 15.65 -3.71 3.85
N ALA A 29 15.25 -4.20 2.67
CA ALA A 29 14.69 -3.34 1.65
C ALA A 29 13.60 -2.48 2.30
N PRO A 30 13.50 -1.18 1.99
CA PRO A 30 12.50 -0.33 2.60
C PRO A 30 11.12 -0.97 2.42
N LEU A 31 10.44 -1.27 3.53
CA LEU A 31 9.13 -1.92 3.52
C LEU A 31 8.19 -1.14 2.61
N ARG A 32 7.64 -1.81 1.60
CA ARG A 32 6.81 -1.14 0.58
C ARG A 32 5.35 -1.18 0.99
N ILE A 33 4.78 0.01 1.15
CA ILE A 33 3.35 0.22 1.45
C ILE A 33 2.63 0.57 0.15
N HIS A 34 1.42 0.03 -0.05
CA HIS A 34 0.53 0.43 -1.13
C HIS A 34 -0.86 0.72 -0.57
N THR A 35 -1.41 1.89 -0.90
CA THR A 35 -2.77 2.26 -0.47
C THR A 35 -3.78 1.93 -1.56
N LEU A 36 -4.81 1.16 -1.22
CA LEU A 36 -5.90 0.78 -2.11
C LEU A 36 -7.22 1.31 -1.58
N PHE A 37 -8.08 1.75 -2.50
CA PHE A 37 -9.47 2.05 -2.20
C PHE A 37 -10.34 1.60 -3.38
N SER A 38 -11.57 1.18 -3.09
CA SER A 38 -12.49 0.64 -4.10
C SER A 38 -13.65 1.60 -4.32
N VAL A 39 -14.01 1.79 -5.60
CA VAL A 39 -15.10 2.66 -6.04
C VAL A 39 -15.81 2.07 -7.26
N GLU A 40 -16.99 2.59 -7.56
CA GLU A 40 -17.73 2.32 -8.80
C GLU A 40 -17.72 3.53 -9.74
N CYS A 41 -18.07 3.33 -11.03
CA CYS A 41 -18.18 4.39 -12.03
C CYS A 41 -19.41 5.30 -11.80
N GLN A 42 -19.42 6.07 -10.71
CA GLN A 42 -20.50 6.99 -10.36
C GLN A 42 -19.95 8.30 -9.81
N ASP A 43 -20.66 9.41 -10.10
CA ASP A 43 -20.29 10.75 -9.64
C ASP A 43 -20.17 10.85 -8.10
N TYR A 44 -20.91 10.01 -7.37
CA TYR A 44 -20.82 9.91 -5.92
C TYR A 44 -19.41 9.51 -5.43
N PHE A 45 -18.74 8.60 -6.13
CA PHE A 45 -17.39 8.19 -5.79
C PHE A 45 -16.32 9.13 -6.35
N ASP A 46 -16.66 9.98 -7.30
CA ASP A 46 -15.71 10.91 -7.93
C ASP A 46 -15.29 12.01 -6.94
N TRP A 47 -16.24 12.66 -6.26
CA TRP A 47 -15.91 13.67 -5.26
C TRP A 47 -15.19 13.07 -4.04
N GLN A 48 -15.56 11.84 -3.66
CA GLN A 48 -14.88 11.08 -2.62
C GLN A 48 -13.42 10.77 -3.00
N THR A 49 -13.20 10.33 -4.25
CA THR A 49 -11.86 10.13 -4.80
C THR A 49 -11.02 11.39 -4.71
N VAL A 50 -11.58 12.55 -5.09
CA VAL A 50 -10.87 13.83 -5.01
C VAL A 50 -10.47 14.16 -3.56
N GLY A 51 -11.40 14.00 -2.61
CA GLY A 51 -11.15 14.23 -1.18
C GLY A 51 -10.06 13.30 -0.61
N LEU A 52 -10.17 12.00 -0.88
CA LEU A 52 -9.22 11.01 -0.41
C LEU A 52 -7.82 11.26 -0.99
N VAL A 53 -7.69 11.44 -2.31
CA VAL A 53 -6.39 11.69 -2.97
C VAL A 53 -5.77 13.00 -2.50
N HIS A 54 -6.57 14.04 -2.27
CA HIS A 54 -6.07 15.28 -1.68
C HIS A 54 -5.52 15.05 -0.26
N SER A 55 -6.28 14.36 0.60
CA SER A 55 -5.87 14.07 1.97
C SER A 55 -4.64 13.15 2.03
N PHE A 56 -4.52 12.18 1.13
CA PHE A 56 -3.37 11.31 0.96
C PHE A 56 -2.09 12.12 0.72
N LYS A 57 -2.15 13.08 -0.21
CA LYS A 57 -1.02 13.98 -0.51
C LYS A 57 -0.69 14.88 0.67
N LYS A 58 -1.71 15.47 1.31
CA LYS A 58 -1.55 16.39 2.45
C LYS A 58 -0.97 15.70 3.68
N ALA A 59 -1.34 14.45 3.91
CA ALA A 59 -0.83 13.64 5.01
C ALA A 59 0.58 13.10 4.77
N HIS A 60 1.16 13.30 3.57
CA HIS A 60 2.42 12.68 3.18
C HIS A 60 2.41 11.15 3.35
N GLN A 61 1.30 10.52 2.97
CA GLN A 61 1.17 9.07 3.06
C GLN A 61 2.27 8.38 2.23
N PRO A 62 3.04 7.45 2.82
CA PRO A 62 4.08 6.75 2.08
C PRO A 62 3.51 5.77 1.05
N GLY A 63 4.27 5.59 -0.03
CA GLY A 63 3.94 4.64 -1.11
C GLY A 63 2.94 5.19 -2.14
N PRO A 64 2.58 4.39 -3.14
CA PRO A 64 1.55 4.75 -4.11
C PRO A 64 0.12 4.58 -3.56
N ILE A 65 -0.81 5.27 -4.19
CA ILE A 65 -2.25 5.08 -4.04
C ILE A 65 -2.84 4.59 -5.36
N THR A 66 -3.66 3.53 -5.32
CA THR A 66 -4.36 3.00 -6.48
C THR A 66 -5.85 2.85 -6.19
N ARG A 67 -6.65 3.35 -7.12
CA ARG A 67 -8.10 3.23 -7.15
C ARG A 67 -8.51 1.95 -7.87
N LEU A 68 -9.21 1.06 -7.17
CA LEU A 68 -9.82 -0.13 -7.74
C LEU A 68 -11.20 0.23 -8.27
N LEU A 69 -11.30 0.40 -9.60
CA LEU A 69 -12.49 0.92 -10.25
C LEU A 69 -13.34 -0.23 -10.82
N SER A 70 -14.48 -0.50 -10.19
CA SER A 70 -15.47 -1.51 -10.59
C SER A 70 -16.57 -0.88 -11.43
N CYS A 71 -16.64 -1.20 -12.72
CA CYS A 71 -17.66 -0.63 -13.60
C CYS A 71 -18.33 -1.70 -14.44
N THR A 72 -19.62 -1.49 -14.73
CA THR A 72 -20.27 -2.20 -15.83
C THR A 72 -19.81 -1.61 -17.17
N ASP A 73 -19.90 -2.41 -18.24
CA ASP A 73 -19.54 -1.95 -19.59
C ASP A 73 -20.33 -0.70 -20.03
N LYS A 74 -21.57 -0.56 -19.54
CA LYS A 74 -22.44 0.58 -19.85
C LYS A 74 -22.01 1.85 -19.12
N GLU A 75 -21.55 1.74 -17.87
CA GLU A 75 -21.03 2.87 -17.10
C GLU A 75 -19.69 3.31 -17.66
N LYS A 76 -18.78 2.37 -17.91
CA LYS A 76 -17.43 2.64 -18.42
C LYS A 76 -17.44 3.47 -19.71
N LYS A 77 -18.37 3.20 -20.63
CA LYS A 77 -18.51 3.96 -21.90
C LYS A 77 -18.82 5.44 -21.71
N ARG A 78 -19.46 5.81 -20.59
CA ARG A 78 -19.89 7.19 -20.30
C ARG A 78 -19.07 7.85 -19.20
N TYR A 79 -18.29 7.06 -18.47
CA TYR A 79 -17.53 7.53 -17.32
C TYR A 79 -16.37 8.45 -17.76
N ARG A 80 -16.25 9.60 -17.08
CA ARG A 80 -15.25 10.63 -17.41
C ARG A 80 -14.19 10.80 -16.32
N GLY A 81 -14.36 10.17 -15.15
CA GLY A 81 -13.48 10.32 -14.00
C GLY A 81 -12.23 9.45 -14.01
N MET A 82 -11.78 8.92 -15.16
CA MET A 82 -10.63 7.99 -15.24
C MET A 82 -9.32 8.59 -14.73
N ASN A 83 -9.17 9.91 -14.82
CA ASN A 83 -7.97 10.66 -14.45
C ASN A 83 -7.99 11.22 -13.00
N LEU A 84 -9.00 10.92 -12.19
CA LEU A 84 -9.10 11.42 -10.81
C LEU A 84 -8.04 10.82 -9.88
N ALA A 85 -7.57 9.61 -10.16
CA ALA A 85 -6.55 8.89 -9.41
C ALA A 85 -5.85 7.85 -10.29
N PRO A 86 -4.63 7.38 -9.94
CA PRO A 86 -4.06 6.18 -10.53
C PRO A 86 -5.06 5.03 -10.39
N THR A 87 -5.50 4.47 -11.51
CA THR A 87 -6.66 3.58 -11.56
C THR A 87 -6.26 2.20 -12.05
N PHE A 88 -6.69 1.17 -11.33
CA PHE A 88 -6.63 -0.21 -11.75
C PHE A 88 -8.07 -0.71 -11.93
N GLU A 89 -8.42 -1.05 -13.16
CA GLU A 89 -9.76 -1.52 -13.48
C GLU A 89 -9.96 -2.95 -12.96
N VAL A 90 -11.12 -3.19 -12.35
CA VAL A 90 -11.49 -4.51 -11.84
C VAL A 90 -12.90 -4.86 -12.31
N PRO A 91 -13.23 -6.15 -12.48
CA PRO A 91 -14.58 -6.56 -12.83
C PRO A 91 -15.59 -6.10 -11.78
N SER A 92 -16.77 -5.65 -12.22
CA SER A 92 -17.89 -5.42 -11.32
C SER A 92 -18.46 -6.76 -10.86
N MET A 93 -18.54 -6.93 -9.54
CA MET A 93 -19.16 -8.06 -8.85
C MET A 93 -20.42 -7.61 -8.07
N SER A 94 -20.94 -6.40 -8.36
CA SER A 94 -22.13 -5.86 -7.70
C SER A 94 -23.34 -6.77 -7.84
N ARG A 95 -23.40 -7.55 -8.93
CA ARG A 95 -24.36 -8.63 -9.10
C ARG A 95 -23.64 -9.98 -9.06
N HIS A 96 -24.01 -10.82 -8.11
CA HIS A 96 -23.34 -12.10 -7.91
C HIS A 96 -23.60 -13.04 -9.11
N PRO A 97 -22.55 -13.62 -9.74
CA PRO A 97 -22.69 -14.32 -11.03
C PRO A 97 -23.48 -15.63 -10.93
N LYS A 98 -23.55 -16.26 -9.75
CA LYS A 98 -24.27 -17.53 -9.56
C LYS A 98 -25.70 -17.37 -9.04
N THR A 99 -25.90 -16.41 -8.14
CA THR A 99 -27.19 -16.23 -7.44
C THR A 99 -28.01 -15.08 -8.03
N GLY A 100 -27.35 -14.15 -8.74
CA GLY A 100 -27.98 -12.96 -9.28
C GLY A 100 -28.26 -11.87 -8.24
N ASP A 101 -27.88 -12.09 -6.98
CA ASP A 101 -28.07 -11.15 -5.87
C ASP A 101 -27.33 -9.85 -6.13
N TRP A 102 -27.97 -8.74 -5.80
CA TRP A 102 -27.35 -7.42 -5.87
C TRP A 102 -26.74 -7.07 -4.51
N TYR A 103 -25.41 -7.06 -4.44
CA TYR A 103 -24.65 -6.71 -3.24
C TYR A 103 -23.31 -6.04 -3.62
N PRO A 104 -23.31 -4.72 -3.91
CA PRO A 104 -22.14 -3.96 -4.35
C PRO A 104 -20.93 -4.04 -3.42
N ALA A 105 -21.14 -4.25 -2.12
CA ALA A 105 -20.07 -4.35 -1.15
C ALA A 105 -19.07 -5.48 -1.44
N ILE A 106 -19.44 -6.49 -2.26
CA ILE A 106 -18.51 -7.52 -2.75
C ILE A 106 -17.38 -6.95 -3.61
N ASN A 107 -17.59 -5.81 -4.29
CA ASN A 107 -16.57 -5.20 -5.13
C ASN A 107 -15.27 -4.93 -4.38
N LYS A 108 -15.33 -4.54 -3.10
CA LYS A 108 -14.14 -4.25 -2.31
C LYS A 108 -13.23 -5.48 -2.14
N PRO A 109 -13.68 -6.59 -1.52
CA PRO A 109 -12.84 -7.80 -1.44
C PRO A 109 -12.54 -8.40 -2.82
N ALA A 110 -13.48 -8.41 -3.76
CA ALA A 110 -13.24 -8.96 -5.10
C ALA A 110 -12.18 -8.16 -5.88
N GLY A 111 -12.22 -6.83 -5.81
CA GLY A 111 -11.26 -5.93 -6.44
C GLY A 111 -9.85 -6.11 -5.85
N ILE A 112 -9.73 -6.27 -4.53
CA ILE A 112 -8.44 -6.54 -3.87
C ILE A 112 -7.87 -7.88 -4.33
N VAL A 113 -8.69 -8.94 -4.34
CA VAL A 113 -8.27 -10.26 -4.85
C VAL A 113 -7.86 -10.18 -6.32
N HIS A 114 -8.59 -9.40 -7.13
CA HIS A 114 -8.24 -9.19 -8.53
C HIS A 114 -6.91 -8.45 -8.68
N TRP A 115 -6.68 -7.40 -7.89
CA TRP A 115 -5.41 -6.66 -7.88
C TRP A 115 -4.24 -7.55 -7.45
N LEU A 116 -4.41 -8.36 -6.39
CA LEU A 116 -3.38 -9.30 -5.92
C LEU A 116 -2.96 -10.32 -6.99
N LYS A 117 -3.89 -10.72 -7.87
CA LYS A 117 -3.64 -11.72 -8.91
C LYS A 117 -3.03 -11.15 -10.19
N HIS A 118 -3.24 -9.87 -10.49
CA HIS A 118 -2.97 -9.31 -11.82
C HIS A 118 -2.09 -8.05 -11.80
N SER A 119 -1.83 -7.45 -10.63
CA SER A 119 -0.97 -6.28 -10.50
C SER A 119 0.47 -6.67 -10.23
N LYS A 120 1.41 -6.09 -10.99
CA LYS A 120 2.84 -6.21 -10.71
C LYS A 120 3.23 -5.58 -9.37
N ASP A 121 2.48 -4.56 -8.93
CA ASP A 121 2.72 -3.92 -7.63
C ASP A 121 2.47 -4.92 -6.48
N ALA A 122 1.53 -5.86 -6.65
CA ALA A 122 1.21 -6.84 -5.62
C ALA A 122 2.36 -7.83 -5.35
N GLU A 123 3.22 -8.08 -6.33
CA GLU A 123 4.37 -8.99 -6.19
C GLU A 123 5.46 -8.41 -5.29
N ILE A 124 5.44 -7.09 -5.10
CA ILE A 124 6.54 -6.35 -4.50
C ILE A 124 6.15 -5.64 -3.20
N VAL A 125 4.87 -5.48 -2.91
CA VAL A 125 4.38 -4.78 -1.72
C VAL A 125 4.43 -5.68 -0.47
N ASP A 126 4.91 -5.13 0.64
CA ASP A 126 4.89 -5.80 1.96
C ASP A 126 3.58 -5.56 2.72
N TRP A 127 3.00 -4.37 2.53
CA TRP A 127 1.84 -3.91 3.28
C TRP A 127 0.81 -3.23 2.39
N VAL A 128 -0.44 -3.65 2.51
CA VAL A 128 -1.57 -3.02 1.81
C VAL A 128 -2.42 -2.28 2.83
N VAL A 129 -2.57 -0.97 2.64
CA VAL A 129 -3.51 -0.14 3.40
C VAL A 129 -4.81 -0.05 2.60
N ILE A 130 -5.89 -0.60 3.14
CA ILE A 130 -7.19 -0.60 2.48
C ILE A 130 -8.05 0.50 3.11
N LEU A 131 -8.49 1.47 2.31
CA LEU A 131 -9.36 2.57 2.72
C LEU A 131 -10.70 2.50 2.00
N ASP A 132 -11.75 2.99 2.67
CA ASP A 132 -13.00 3.34 2.00
C ASP A 132 -12.87 4.71 1.31
N ALA A 133 -13.65 4.93 0.26
CA ALA A 133 -13.59 6.16 -0.53
C ALA A 133 -14.05 7.39 0.27
N ASP A 134 -14.92 7.21 1.26
CA ASP A 134 -15.44 8.24 2.15
C ASP A 134 -14.55 8.50 3.39
N MET A 135 -13.36 7.90 3.44
CA MET A 135 -12.38 8.19 4.47
C MET A 135 -11.46 9.36 4.07
N ILE A 136 -10.97 10.08 5.08
CA ILE A 136 -9.98 11.15 4.92
C ILE A 136 -8.76 10.81 5.79
N ILE A 137 -7.57 10.96 5.20
CA ILE A 137 -6.30 10.71 5.88
C ILE A 137 -5.87 11.98 6.62
N ARG A 138 -5.73 11.91 7.94
CA ARG A 138 -5.26 13.04 8.78
C ARG A 138 -3.76 13.00 9.10
N GLY A 139 -3.09 11.88 8.85
CA GLY A 139 -1.66 11.69 9.03
C GLY A 139 -1.20 10.35 8.42
N PRO A 140 0.12 10.12 8.30
CA PRO A 140 0.64 8.90 7.73
C PRO A 140 0.13 7.64 8.45
N ILE A 141 -0.31 6.66 7.66
CA ILE A 141 -0.70 5.32 8.08
C ILE A 141 0.49 4.41 7.82
N VAL A 142 1.26 4.15 8.87
CA VAL A 142 2.49 3.35 8.82
C VAL A 142 2.25 2.05 9.59
N PRO A 143 2.12 0.88 8.94
CA PRO A 143 1.66 -0.36 9.58
C PRO A 143 2.46 -0.77 10.82
N TRP A 144 3.78 -0.66 10.78
CA TRP A 144 4.65 -1.05 11.90
C TRP A 144 4.61 -0.07 13.08
N GLU A 145 4.13 1.17 12.89
CA GLU A 145 3.88 2.11 13.99
C GLU A 145 2.50 1.90 14.65
N LEU A 146 1.69 1.02 14.06
CA LEU A 146 0.34 0.65 14.50
C LEU A 146 0.30 -0.79 15.04
N ASP A 147 1.45 -1.39 15.34
CA ASP A 147 1.59 -2.76 15.83
C ASP A 147 1.00 -3.81 14.87
N ALA A 148 1.03 -3.54 13.56
CA ALA A 148 0.61 -4.52 12.56
C ALA A 148 1.64 -5.66 12.44
N GLU A 149 1.16 -6.90 12.40
CA GLU A 149 1.97 -8.11 12.24
C GLU A 149 1.76 -8.75 10.87
N LYS A 150 2.84 -9.26 10.25
CA LYS A 150 2.73 -9.98 8.98
C LYS A 150 1.79 -11.19 9.14
N GLY A 151 0.87 -11.36 8.18
CA GLY A 151 -0.10 -12.44 8.19
C GLY A 151 -1.33 -12.21 9.06
N ARG A 152 -1.44 -11.07 9.77
CA ARG A 152 -2.62 -10.71 10.56
C ARG A 152 -3.23 -9.40 10.06
N PRO A 153 -4.50 -9.40 9.62
CA PRO A 153 -5.17 -8.15 9.28
C PRO A 153 -5.40 -7.33 10.56
N LEU A 154 -5.05 -6.04 10.50
CA LEU A 154 -5.31 -5.09 11.56
C LEU A 154 -6.44 -4.17 11.12
N LEU A 155 -7.49 -4.08 11.94
CA LEU A 155 -8.49 -3.01 11.84
C LEU A 155 -8.09 -1.91 12.82
N HIS A 156 -7.87 -0.70 12.33
CA HIS A 156 -7.47 0.43 13.16
C HIS A 156 -8.38 1.64 12.92
N THR A 157 -9.08 2.09 13.95
CA THR A 157 -9.92 3.29 13.90
C THR A 157 -9.12 4.52 14.30
N MET A 158 -8.54 5.24 13.32
CA MET A 158 -7.74 6.46 13.55
C MET A 158 -8.53 7.71 14.01
N ALA A 159 -9.80 7.53 14.40
CA ALA A 159 -10.64 8.65 14.83
C ALA A 159 -10.07 9.40 16.06
N ALA A 160 -9.25 8.74 16.90
CA ALA A 160 -8.89 9.27 18.22
C ALA A 160 -7.49 9.91 18.37
N ARG A 161 -6.49 9.66 17.51
CA ARG A 161 -5.12 10.17 17.75
C ARG A 161 -4.87 11.63 17.32
N SER A 162 -5.75 12.25 16.53
CA SER A 162 -5.48 13.56 15.89
C SER A 162 -6.33 14.73 16.42
N CYS A 163 -7.13 14.55 17.47
CA CYS A 163 -7.82 15.68 18.10
C CYS A 163 -6.98 16.35 19.22
N SER A 164 -5.75 15.91 19.44
CA SER A 164 -4.84 16.43 20.47
C SER A 164 -3.71 17.30 19.91
N ASN A 165 -3.90 17.96 18.76
CA ASN A 165 -2.95 18.98 18.30
C ASN A 165 -3.41 20.39 18.75
N PRO A 166 -2.82 20.96 19.83
CA PRO A 166 -3.23 22.26 20.37
C PRO A 166 -2.79 23.46 19.52
N ASN A 167 -2.10 23.27 18.40
CA ASN A 167 -1.71 24.36 17.50
C ASN A 167 -1.83 23.96 16.02
N PRO A 168 -3.00 24.12 15.40
CA PRO A 168 -3.10 24.12 13.95
C PRO A 168 -2.51 25.44 13.43
N LYS A 169 -1.28 25.40 12.90
CA LYS A 169 -0.80 26.48 12.04
C LYS A 169 -1.59 26.42 10.73
N ILE A 170 -2.49 27.39 10.56
CA ILE A 170 -3.05 27.80 9.27
C ILE A 170 -2.11 28.85 8.68
#